data_AF-A0A8B6G5J3-F1
#
_entry.id   AF-A0A8B6G5J3-F1
#
_cell.length_a   1.000
_cell.length_b   1.000
_cell.length_c   1.000
_cell.angle_alpha   90.00
_cell.angle_beta   90.00
_cell.angle_gamma   90.00
#
_symmetry.space_group_name_H-M   'P 1'
#
loop_
_entity.id
_entity.type
_entity.pdbx_description
1 polymer ?
#
loop_
_entity_poly.entity_id
_entity_poly.type
_entity_poly.pdbx_seq_one_letter_code
_entity_poly.pdbx_strand_id
1 'polypeptide(L)'
;MSIFSDCQIVLDLTTSVNFKKKTEIRKKITENGGIISYIVTKKSTHVVCNDPEKADISYKCKMATKYGLPVVSLDYIHDCVDQGRLLNTDNYILVGKTKSQEFSSGKVPASKYQSKDVTKKKIKIDPKGVKVWHPGNKNSPDYNEEKYEVAKFAMFQKYDKLKETTMFYNLEIHVAEPVDLNRSDCYRFRIYSHYGSTQDIEEAVVEYRYIITSDDALHVYAYLYNEQSRPPRNMNVIYQPMMRNISRKFQKMVEEYGMDTRPLSSSVVELMEHIWKEATGEIEEVISSPLQSLKLEQIEKAEAILLKCKNCSDNQQRTGLVDEFYSCLPHRRKHIPLDIELRAWLSQKQDICQVMVSFTVIAT
;
A
#
# COMPACT_ATOMS: atom_id res chain seq x y z
N MET A 1 5.18 1.82 -34.00
CA MET A 1 4.90 1.83 -32.56
C MET A 1 4.27 3.17 -32.22
N SER A 2 3.12 3.18 -31.55
CA SER A 2 2.37 4.41 -31.25
C SER A 2 2.56 4.80 -29.79
N ILE A 3 3.70 5.43 -29.47
CA ILE A 3 4.11 5.79 -28.10
C ILE A 3 3.13 6.81 -27.48
N PHE A 4 2.57 7.70 -28.31
CA PHE A 4 1.70 8.81 -27.90
C PHE A 4 0.23 8.61 -28.30
N SER A 5 -0.24 7.37 -28.53
CA SER A 5 -1.58 7.07 -29.08
C SER A 5 -2.76 7.79 -28.39
N ASP A 6 -2.68 7.98 -27.07
CA ASP A 6 -3.73 8.62 -26.26
C ASP A 6 -3.32 10.02 -25.77
N CYS A 7 -2.28 10.63 -26.35
CA CYS A 7 -1.75 11.92 -25.93
C CYS A 7 -2.22 13.06 -26.84
N GLN A 8 -2.93 14.03 -26.26
CA GLN A 8 -3.21 15.32 -26.89
C GLN A 8 -2.24 16.38 -26.35
N ILE A 9 -1.14 16.60 -27.06
CA ILE A 9 0.01 17.39 -26.63
C ILE A 9 -0.13 18.83 -27.11
N VAL A 10 0.05 19.80 -26.22
CA VAL A 10 0.12 21.22 -26.60
C VAL A 10 1.56 21.67 -26.58
N LEU A 11 2.00 22.30 -27.68
CA LEU A 11 3.35 22.87 -27.77
C LEU A 11 3.30 24.37 -27.45
N ASP A 12 4.09 24.76 -26.45
CA ASP A 12 4.32 26.16 -26.08
C ASP A 12 5.79 26.53 -26.25
N LEU A 13 6.18 26.72 -27.50
CA LEU A 13 7.57 26.94 -27.89
C LEU A 13 7.82 28.41 -28.22
N THR A 14 8.70 29.05 -27.44
CA THR A 14 9.09 30.45 -27.60
C THR A 14 9.88 30.67 -28.89
N THR A 15 10.21 31.93 -29.21
CA THR A 15 10.98 32.31 -30.41
C THR A 15 12.43 31.82 -30.38
N SER A 16 12.93 31.35 -29.24
CA SER A 16 14.29 30.79 -29.12
C SER A 16 14.46 29.42 -29.79
N VAL A 17 13.36 28.69 -30.04
CA VAL A 17 13.39 27.44 -30.83
C VAL A 17 13.24 27.78 -32.32
N ASN A 18 14.24 27.42 -33.12
CA ASN A 18 14.21 27.65 -34.56
C ASN A 18 13.10 26.84 -35.26
N PHE A 19 12.70 27.28 -36.45
CA PHE A 19 11.60 26.66 -37.21
C PHE A 19 11.86 25.17 -37.51
N LYS A 20 13.11 24.79 -37.83
CA LYS A 20 13.49 23.40 -38.12
C LYS A 20 13.23 22.48 -36.93
N LYS A 21 13.67 22.87 -35.73
CA LYS A 21 13.43 22.13 -34.48
C LYS A 21 11.95 22.03 -34.14
N LYS A 22 11.16 23.11 -34.33
CA LYS A 22 9.70 23.07 -34.12
C LYS A 22 9.03 22.05 -35.04
N THR A 23 9.45 21.97 -36.30
CA THR A 23 8.92 21.01 -37.27
C THR A 23 9.32 19.58 -36.92
N GLU A 24 10.57 19.37 -36.48
CA GLU A 24 11.06 18.05 -36.03
C GLU A 24 10.27 17.51 -34.84
N ILE A 25 10.05 18.33 -33.80
CA ILE A 25 9.29 17.93 -32.61
C ILE A 25 7.85 17.57 -32.98
N ARG A 26 7.21 18.38 -33.84
CA ARG A 26 5.86 18.07 -34.33
C ARG A 26 5.82 16.74 -35.06
N LYS A 27 6.79 16.50 -35.93
CA LYS A 27 6.93 15.25 -36.69
C LYS A 27 7.09 14.05 -35.75
N LYS A 28 7.98 14.14 -34.75
CA LYS A 28 8.19 13.10 -33.73
C LYS A 28 6.91 12.75 -32.99
N ILE A 29 6.11 13.75 -32.62
CA ILE A 29 4.84 13.52 -31.93
C ILE A 29 3.85 12.78 -32.84
N THR A 30 3.65 13.27 -34.07
CA THR A 30 2.65 12.71 -35.00
C THR A 30 3.02 11.33 -35.52
N GLU A 31 4.30 11.08 -35.82
CA GLU A 31 4.77 9.76 -36.30
C GLU A 31 4.65 8.67 -35.23
N ASN A 32 4.67 9.07 -33.96
CA ASN A 32 4.49 8.18 -32.82
C ASN A 32 3.04 8.19 -32.29
N GLY A 33 2.07 8.64 -33.09
CA GLY A 33 0.64 8.51 -32.80
C GLY A 33 0.02 9.59 -31.90
N GLY A 34 0.76 10.66 -31.59
CA GLY A 34 0.28 11.77 -30.76
C GLY A 34 -0.49 12.82 -31.54
N ILE A 35 -1.44 13.47 -30.87
CA ILE A 35 -2.27 14.54 -31.43
C ILE A 35 -1.74 15.89 -30.94
N ILE A 36 -1.36 16.79 -31.85
CA ILE A 36 -0.93 18.14 -31.49
C ILE A 36 -2.14 19.07 -31.43
N SER A 37 -2.33 19.72 -30.28
CA SER A 37 -3.37 20.72 -30.08
C SER A 37 -2.78 22.13 -30.02
N TYR A 38 -3.39 23.07 -30.74
CA TYR A 38 -2.99 24.47 -30.73
C TYR A 38 -3.53 25.25 -29.51
N ILE A 39 -4.58 24.72 -28.88
CA ILE A 39 -5.27 25.31 -27.74
C ILE A 39 -5.16 24.35 -26.55
N VAL A 40 -4.95 24.91 -25.35
CA VAL A 40 -4.98 24.15 -24.10
C VAL A 40 -6.43 23.87 -23.72
N THR A 41 -6.81 22.60 -23.68
CA THR A 41 -8.16 22.18 -23.30
C THR A 41 -8.08 21.12 -22.19
N LYS A 42 -9.19 20.82 -21.52
CA LYS A 42 -9.25 19.73 -20.53
C LYS A 42 -8.97 18.33 -21.12
N LYS A 43 -8.96 18.17 -22.44
CA LYS A 43 -8.59 16.92 -23.13
C LYS A 43 -7.08 16.83 -23.40
N SER A 44 -6.35 17.93 -23.29
CA SER A 44 -4.91 17.96 -23.44
C SER A 44 -4.26 17.15 -22.32
N THR A 45 -3.24 16.34 -22.63
CA THR A 45 -2.59 15.46 -21.65
C THR A 45 -1.48 16.17 -20.89
N HIS A 46 -0.69 16.99 -21.59
CA HIS A 46 0.40 17.77 -21.04
C HIS A 46 0.76 18.92 -22.00
N VAL A 47 1.42 19.95 -21.46
CA VAL A 47 1.95 21.07 -22.26
C VAL A 47 3.46 20.97 -22.28
N VAL A 48 4.06 20.98 -23.47
CA VAL A 48 5.52 20.94 -23.62
C VAL A 48 6.03 22.35 -23.81
N CYS A 49 6.89 22.80 -22.91
CA CYS A 49 7.54 24.10 -22.92
C CYS A 49 9.05 23.95 -23.08
N ASN A 50 9.68 24.93 -23.72
CA ASN A 50 11.13 24.97 -23.92
C ASN A 50 11.87 25.94 -23.00
N ASP A 51 11.14 26.78 -22.28
CA ASP A 51 11.68 27.88 -21.50
C ASP A 51 11.05 27.87 -20.10
N PRO A 52 11.79 27.45 -19.05
CA PRO A 52 11.28 27.38 -17.69
C PRO A 52 10.93 28.76 -17.13
N GLU A 53 11.71 29.80 -17.47
CA GLU A 53 11.50 31.16 -16.95
C GLU A 53 10.22 31.79 -17.50
N LYS A 54 9.80 31.39 -18.71
CA LYS A 54 8.56 31.87 -19.33
C LYS A 54 7.37 30.93 -19.12
N ALA A 55 7.59 29.75 -18.55
CA ALA A 55 6.52 28.80 -18.29
C ALA A 55 5.52 29.37 -17.26
N ASP A 56 5.92 30.18 -16.29
CA ASP A 56 4.97 30.82 -15.36
C ASP A 56 4.19 32.00 -15.97
N ILE A 57 4.69 32.56 -17.07
CA ILE A 57 4.14 33.79 -17.67
C ILE A 57 3.19 33.44 -18.83
N SER A 58 3.50 32.39 -19.59
CA SER A 58 2.75 32.02 -20.78
C SER A 58 1.29 31.71 -20.49
N TYR A 59 0.41 32.20 -21.37
CA TYR A 59 -1.02 31.93 -21.31
C TYR A 59 -1.35 30.42 -21.35
N LYS A 60 -0.61 29.65 -22.16
CA LYS A 60 -0.85 28.21 -22.29
C LYS A 60 -0.46 27.45 -21.02
N CYS A 61 0.68 27.77 -20.43
CA CYS A 61 1.12 27.18 -19.17
C CYS A 61 0.22 27.60 -18.00
N LYS A 62 -0.20 28.87 -17.91
CA LYS A 62 -1.21 29.32 -16.93
C LYS A 62 -2.53 28.55 -17.06
N MET A 63 -2.98 28.30 -18.30
CA MET A 63 -4.18 27.49 -18.55
C MET A 63 -3.97 26.00 -18.23
N ALA A 64 -2.77 25.47 -18.46
CA ALA A 64 -2.40 24.12 -18.08
C ALA A 64 -2.47 23.94 -16.56
N THR A 65 -1.86 24.85 -15.80
CA THR A 65 -1.93 24.88 -14.33
C THR A 65 -3.39 25.00 -13.85
N LYS A 66 -4.20 25.85 -14.49
CA LYS A 66 -5.64 25.97 -14.17
C LYS A 66 -6.43 24.67 -14.40
N TYR A 67 -6.01 23.85 -15.35
CA TYR A 67 -6.64 22.56 -15.64
C TYR A 67 -5.97 21.37 -14.96
N GLY A 68 -4.92 21.57 -14.16
CA GLY A 68 -4.17 20.50 -13.52
C GLY A 68 -3.36 19.64 -14.51
N LEU A 69 -2.94 20.23 -15.63
CA LEU A 69 -2.13 19.56 -16.64
C LEU A 69 -0.64 19.85 -16.38
N PRO A 70 0.23 18.83 -16.44
CA PRO A 70 1.65 19.04 -16.23
C PRO A 70 2.25 19.83 -17.40
N VAL A 71 3.07 20.82 -17.06
CA VAL A 71 3.90 21.57 -18.00
C VAL A 71 5.29 20.95 -17.96
N VAL A 72 5.69 20.28 -19.05
CA VAL A 72 6.93 19.49 -19.12
C VAL A 72 7.96 20.09 -20.08
N SER A 73 9.23 19.74 -19.91
CA SER A 73 10.31 20.16 -20.81
C SER A 73 10.24 19.44 -22.16
N LEU A 74 10.95 20.01 -23.15
CA LEU A 74 11.12 19.40 -24.46
C LEU A 74 11.74 18.00 -24.41
N ASP A 75 12.63 17.76 -23.45
CA ASP A 75 13.37 16.49 -23.31
C ASP A 75 12.43 15.31 -23.11
N TYR A 76 11.25 15.55 -22.52
CA TYR A 76 10.21 14.54 -22.37
C TYR A 76 9.86 13.84 -23.71
N ILE A 77 9.73 14.60 -24.79
CA ILE A 77 9.36 14.05 -26.10
C ILE A 77 10.53 13.26 -26.70
N HIS A 78 11.76 13.73 -26.49
CA HIS A 78 12.95 13.05 -26.99
C HIS A 78 13.16 11.72 -26.25
N ASP A 79 13.14 11.74 -24.92
CA ASP A 79 13.38 10.56 -24.11
C ASP A 79 12.29 9.49 -24.27
N CYS A 80 11.02 9.89 -24.45
CA CYS A 80 9.94 8.94 -24.75
C CYS A 80 10.16 8.22 -26.07
N VAL A 81 10.65 8.93 -27.10
CA VAL A 81 10.92 8.34 -28.42
C VAL A 81 12.17 7.46 -28.35
N ASP A 82 13.23 7.90 -27.69
CA ASP A 82 14.49 7.16 -27.59
C ASP A 82 14.33 5.88 -26.77
N GLN A 83 13.52 5.89 -25.71
CA GLN A 83 13.20 4.69 -24.91
C GLN A 83 12.07 3.84 -25.48
N GLY A 84 11.42 4.26 -26.57
CA GLY A 84 10.33 3.53 -27.22
C GLY A 84 9.07 3.36 -26.36
N ARG A 85 8.89 4.14 -25.28
CA ARG A 85 7.78 4.02 -24.33
C ARG A 85 7.40 5.39 -23.73
N LEU A 86 6.16 5.52 -23.27
CA LEU A 86 5.69 6.74 -22.63
C LEU A 86 6.28 6.86 -21.21
N LEU A 87 7.04 7.92 -20.95
CA LEU A 87 7.68 8.16 -19.66
C LEU A 87 6.77 8.93 -18.70
N ASN A 88 7.07 8.86 -17.39
CA ASN A 88 6.37 9.65 -16.40
C ASN A 88 6.72 11.14 -16.55
N THR A 89 5.70 11.99 -16.63
CA THR A 89 5.84 13.45 -16.74
C THR A 89 6.46 14.11 -15.52
N ASP A 90 6.39 13.48 -14.33
CA ASP A 90 6.86 14.06 -13.06
C ASP A 90 8.34 14.43 -13.08
N ASN A 91 9.17 13.69 -13.82
CA ASN A 91 10.62 13.94 -13.93
C ASN A 91 10.98 15.10 -14.87
N TYR A 92 10.00 15.66 -15.58
CA TYR A 92 10.21 16.65 -16.63
C TYR A 92 9.42 17.93 -16.39
N ILE A 93 8.78 18.09 -15.22
CA ILE A 93 7.91 19.24 -14.93
C ILE A 93 8.75 20.52 -14.81
N LEU A 94 8.35 21.56 -15.55
CA LEU A 94 8.93 22.90 -15.51
C LEU A 94 8.14 23.85 -14.60
N VAL A 95 6.80 23.71 -14.54
CA VAL A 95 5.91 24.57 -13.75
C VAL A 95 4.78 23.75 -13.13
N GLY A 96 4.52 24.00 -11.85
CA GLY A 96 3.50 23.31 -11.04
C GLY A 96 4.10 22.30 -10.05
N LYS A 97 3.26 21.83 -9.12
CA LYS A 97 3.63 20.74 -8.20
C LYS A 97 3.37 19.41 -8.91
N THR A 98 4.24 18.43 -8.72
CA THR A 98 3.99 17.06 -9.21
C THR A 98 2.71 16.51 -8.56
N LYS A 99 2.06 15.53 -9.21
CA LYS A 99 0.95 14.80 -8.57
C LYS A 99 1.38 14.19 -7.23
N SER A 100 2.64 13.80 -7.12
CA SER A 100 3.27 13.32 -5.89
C SER A 100 3.44 14.40 -4.80
N GLN A 101 3.73 15.66 -5.17
CA GLN A 101 3.82 16.80 -4.23
C GLN A 101 2.45 17.39 -3.84
N GLU A 102 1.45 17.29 -4.70
CA GLU A 102 0.07 17.62 -4.33
C GLU A 102 -0.46 16.64 -3.27
N PHE A 103 -0.10 15.35 -3.39
CA PHE A 103 -0.45 14.32 -2.41
C PHE A 103 0.24 14.53 -1.04
N SER A 104 1.53 14.92 -1.02
CA SER A 104 2.27 15.10 0.23
C SER A 104 1.90 16.37 1.01
N SER A 105 1.27 17.35 0.36
CA SER A 105 0.89 18.62 1.01
C SER A 105 -0.54 18.65 1.56
N GLY A 106 -1.30 17.55 1.46
CA GLY A 106 -2.67 17.43 1.99
C GLY A 106 -3.69 18.39 1.34
N LYS A 107 -3.27 19.18 0.36
CA LYS A 107 -4.12 20.11 -0.40
C LYS A 107 -4.62 19.37 -1.62
N VAL A 108 -5.70 18.61 -1.47
CA VAL A 108 -6.54 18.26 -2.61
C VAL A 108 -7.34 19.53 -2.93
N PRO A 109 -7.04 20.30 -4.00
CA PRO A 109 -7.99 21.31 -4.42
C PRO A 109 -9.28 20.57 -4.75
N ALA A 110 -10.35 20.91 -4.03
CA ALA A 110 -11.69 20.50 -4.41
C ALA A 110 -11.96 21.10 -5.79
N SER A 111 -11.55 20.38 -6.84
CA SER A 111 -12.06 20.58 -8.17
C SER A 111 -13.55 20.39 -8.01
N LYS A 112 -14.29 21.50 -8.01
CA LYS A 112 -15.68 21.51 -8.39
C LYS A 112 -15.70 20.87 -9.77
N TYR A 113 -15.80 19.55 -9.79
CA TYR A 113 -16.27 18.78 -10.91
C TYR A 113 -17.67 19.31 -11.16
N GLN A 114 -17.73 20.40 -11.94
CA GLN A 114 -18.83 20.60 -12.84
C GLN A 114 -18.81 19.35 -13.69
N SER A 115 -19.69 18.43 -13.32
CA SER A 115 -20.29 17.44 -14.19
C SER A 115 -20.66 18.16 -15.48
N LYS A 116 -19.72 18.22 -16.41
CA LYS A 116 -20.10 18.25 -17.80
C LYS A 116 -20.90 16.98 -17.96
N ASP A 117 -22.15 17.13 -18.37
CA ASP A 117 -22.95 16.08 -18.98
C ASP A 117 -22.10 15.41 -20.07
N VAL A 118 -21.26 14.48 -19.64
CA VAL A 118 -20.90 13.32 -20.42
C VAL A 118 -22.24 12.61 -20.48
N THR A 119 -22.95 12.82 -21.58
CA THR A 119 -24.06 11.98 -22.03
C THR A 119 -23.92 10.62 -21.38
N LYS A 120 -24.79 10.35 -20.39
CA LYS A 120 -24.82 9.15 -19.57
C LYS A 120 -24.49 7.97 -20.49
N LYS A 121 -23.23 7.51 -20.48
CA LYS A 121 -22.92 6.19 -21.03
C LYS A 121 -23.78 5.28 -20.17
N LYS A 122 -24.80 4.67 -20.77
CA LYS A 122 -25.73 3.79 -20.08
C LYS A 122 -24.89 2.85 -19.23
N ILE A 123 -25.06 2.94 -17.91
CA ILE A 123 -24.62 1.94 -16.96
C ILE A 123 -25.11 0.61 -17.53
N LYS A 124 -24.18 -0.27 -17.93
CA LYS A 124 -24.54 -1.50 -18.66
C LYS A 124 -25.05 -2.59 -17.72
N ILE A 125 -24.63 -2.57 -16.46
CA ILE A 125 -25.00 -3.59 -15.49
C ILE A 125 -26.10 -3.08 -14.56
N ASP A 126 -27.18 -3.85 -14.43
CA ASP A 126 -28.17 -3.64 -13.37
C ASP A 126 -27.60 -4.23 -12.06
N PRO A 127 -27.35 -3.43 -11.01
CA PRO A 127 -26.83 -3.92 -9.75
C PRO A 127 -27.66 -5.05 -9.13
N LYS A 128 -28.99 -5.04 -9.35
CA LYS A 128 -29.89 -6.09 -8.85
C LYS A 128 -29.81 -7.37 -9.67
N GLY A 129 -29.44 -7.26 -10.94
CA GLY A 129 -29.28 -8.40 -11.86
C GLY A 129 -27.93 -9.11 -11.73
N VAL A 130 -27.00 -8.58 -10.93
CA VAL A 130 -25.70 -9.22 -10.71
C VAL A 130 -25.86 -10.48 -9.87
N LYS A 131 -25.41 -11.61 -10.42
CA LYS A 131 -25.48 -12.91 -9.74
C LYS A 131 -24.71 -12.90 -8.42
N VAL A 132 -25.38 -13.33 -7.36
CA VAL A 132 -24.82 -13.51 -6.02
C VAL A 132 -24.32 -14.96 -5.88
N TRP A 133 -23.15 -15.10 -5.27
CA TRP A 133 -22.54 -16.38 -4.95
C TRP A 133 -22.24 -16.45 -3.45
N HIS A 134 -22.26 -17.66 -2.90
CA HIS A 134 -21.89 -17.94 -1.51
C HIS A 134 -20.60 -18.77 -1.47
N PRO A 135 -19.87 -18.76 -0.33
CA PRO A 135 -18.73 -19.64 -0.13
C PRO A 135 -19.08 -21.10 -0.39
N GLY A 136 -18.19 -21.84 -1.05
CA GLY A 136 -18.37 -23.28 -1.34
C GLY A 136 -19.25 -23.60 -2.56
N ASN A 137 -19.78 -22.60 -3.27
CA ASN A 137 -20.50 -22.83 -4.53
C ASN A 137 -19.57 -23.41 -5.60
N LYS A 138 -19.77 -24.68 -5.99
CA LYS A 138 -18.92 -25.39 -6.98
C LYS A 138 -18.77 -24.69 -8.34
N ASN A 139 -19.73 -23.85 -8.71
CA ASN A 139 -19.75 -23.14 -9.99
C ASN A 139 -19.32 -21.68 -9.87
N SER A 140 -18.84 -21.22 -8.70
CA SER A 140 -18.38 -19.84 -8.56
C SER A 140 -17.18 -19.59 -9.47
N PRO A 141 -17.09 -18.40 -10.10
CA PRO A 141 -15.89 -18.00 -10.81
C PRO A 141 -14.63 -18.21 -9.99
N ASP A 142 -13.57 -18.65 -10.65
CA ASP A 142 -12.26 -18.77 -10.03
C ASP A 142 -11.70 -17.39 -9.68
N TYR A 143 -11.15 -17.26 -8.49
CA TYR A 143 -10.63 -16.01 -7.97
C TYR A 143 -9.50 -16.29 -6.99
N ASN A 144 -8.33 -15.69 -7.24
CA ASN A 144 -7.14 -16.00 -6.47
C ASN A 144 -7.20 -15.35 -5.07
N GLU A 145 -7.49 -16.17 -4.04
CA GLU A 145 -7.58 -15.71 -2.65
C GLU A 145 -6.26 -15.20 -2.07
N GLU A 146 -5.11 -15.58 -2.64
CA GLU A 146 -3.80 -15.13 -2.14
C GLU A 146 -3.32 -13.83 -2.80
N LYS A 147 -3.74 -13.58 -4.05
CA LYS A 147 -3.23 -12.46 -4.88
C LYS A 147 -4.17 -11.28 -5.04
N TYR A 148 -5.32 -11.26 -4.37
CA TYR A 148 -6.18 -10.08 -4.39
C TYR A 148 -5.73 -9.02 -3.37
N GLU A 149 -6.17 -7.79 -3.63
CA GLU A 149 -6.07 -6.62 -2.76
C GLU A 149 -7.46 -6.02 -2.54
N VAL A 150 -7.62 -5.27 -1.44
CA VAL A 150 -8.86 -4.55 -1.13
C VAL A 150 -8.71 -3.11 -1.60
N ALA A 151 -9.43 -2.75 -2.66
CA ALA A 151 -9.34 -1.41 -3.26
C ALA A 151 -10.27 -0.39 -2.59
N LYS A 152 -11.36 -0.85 -1.98
CA LYS A 152 -12.33 0.01 -1.28
C LYS A 152 -13.14 -0.81 -0.29
N PHE A 153 -13.50 -0.22 0.84
CA PHE A 153 -14.35 -0.86 1.82
C PHE A 153 -15.27 0.13 2.55
N ALA A 154 -16.32 -0.39 3.17
CA ALA A 154 -17.16 0.29 4.13
C ALA A 154 -17.67 -0.71 5.16
N MET A 155 -17.77 -0.26 6.40
CA MET A 155 -18.30 -1.02 7.52
C MET A 155 -19.55 -0.30 8.04
N PHE A 156 -20.58 -1.05 8.37
CA PHE A 156 -21.84 -0.53 8.88
C PHE A 156 -22.26 -1.26 10.14
N GLN A 157 -22.95 -0.55 11.03
CA GLN A 157 -23.60 -1.13 12.21
C GLN A 157 -24.99 -0.58 12.44
N LYS A 158 -25.85 -1.38 13.05
CA LYS A 158 -27.12 -0.92 13.61
C LYS A 158 -27.57 -1.84 14.73
N TYR A 159 -27.96 -1.27 15.87
CA TYR A 159 -28.60 -2.04 16.92
C TYR A 159 -30.04 -2.40 16.52
N ASP A 160 -30.34 -3.70 16.52
CA ASP A 160 -31.69 -4.23 16.33
C ASP A 160 -32.35 -4.41 17.70
N LYS A 161 -33.33 -3.56 18.00
CA LYS A 161 -34.05 -3.59 19.28
C LYS A 161 -34.88 -4.84 19.47
N LEU A 162 -35.35 -5.49 18.40
CA LEU A 162 -36.21 -6.67 18.49
C LEU A 162 -35.40 -7.92 18.81
N LYS A 163 -34.19 -7.99 18.26
CA LYS A 163 -33.26 -9.10 18.47
C LYS A 163 -32.27 -8.86 19.61
N GLU A 164 -32.29 -7.67 20.21
CA GLU A 164 -31.35 -7.23 21.25
C GLU A 164 -29.88 -7.46 20.89
N THR A 165 -29.56 -7.32 19.59
CA THR A 165 -28.22 -7.57 19.04
C THR A 165 -27.82 -6.47 18.09
N THR A 166 -26.51 -6.31 17.89
CA THR A 166 -26.00 -5.38 16.89
C THR A 166 -25.82 -6.12 15.57
N MET A 167 -26.43 -5.58 14.51
CA MET A 167 -26.25 -6.06 13.16
C MET A 167 -25.08 -5.34 12.52
N PHE A 168 -24.21 -6.08 11.84
CA PHE A 168 -23.09 -5.52 11.09
C PHE A 168 -23.23 -5.80 9.59
N TYR A 169 -22.60 -4.97 8.76
CA TYR A 169 -22.45 -5.20 7.33
C TYR A 169 -21.09 -4.67 6.88
N ASN A 170 -20.24 -5.55 6.37
CA ASN A 170 -18.95 -5.22 5.77
C ASN A 170 -19.09 -5.34 4.26
N LEU A 171 -18.64 -4.31 3.54
CA LEU A 171 -18.69 -4.24 2.09
C LEU A 171 -17.29 -3.92 1.57
N GLU A 172 -16.75 -4.75 0.68
CA GLU A 172 -15.40 -4.61 0.15
C GLU A 172 -15.39 -4.76 -1.37
N ILE A 173 -14.48 -4.05 -2.05
CA ILE A 173 -14.12 -4.26 -3.46
C ILE A 173 -12.76 -4.92 -3.47
N HIS A 174 -12.72 -6.17 -3.90
CA HIS A 174 -11.49 -6.90 -4.13
C HIS A 174 -11.04 -6.70 -5.58
N VAL A 175 -9.73 -6.59 -5.78
CA VAL A 175 -9.09 -6.52 -7.10
C VAL A 175 -8.04 -7.60 -7.17
N ALA A 176 -8.12 -8.45 -8.19
CA ALA A 176 -7.09 -9.43 -8.48
C ALA A 176 -6.28 -8.98 -9.70
N GLU A 177 -5.01 -9.37 -9.76
CA GLU A 177 -4.24 -9.26 -10.99
C GLU A 177 -4.88 -10.10 -12.10
N PRO A 178 -4.87 -9.64 -13.37
CA PRO A 178 -5.44 -10.41 -14.46
C PRO A 178 -4.70 -11.75 -14.59
N VAL A 179 -5.39 -12.85 -14.39
CA VAL A 179 -4.92 -14.18 -14.79
C VAL A 179 -5.34 -14.35 -16.25
N ASP A 180 -4.36 -14.32 -17.16
CA ASP A 180 -4.49 -14.46 -18.62
C ASP A 180 -5.73 -13.79 -19.26
N LEU A 181 -5.49 -12.62 -19.88
CA LEU A 181 -6.48 -11.78 -20.58
C LEU A 181 -7.25 -12.47 -21.74
N ASN A 182 -6.97 -13.74 -22.03
CA ASN A 182 -7.58 -14.50 -23.13
C ASN A 182 -8.85 -15.27 -22.73
N ARG A 183 -9.28 -15.24 -21.46
CA ARG A 183 -10.58 -15.79 -21.05
C ARG A 183 -11.63 -14.69 -20.92
N SER A 184 -12.75 -14.86 -21.62
CA SER A 184 -13.93 -13.98 -21.56
C SER A 184 -14.63 -13.93 -20.18
N ASP A 185 -14.26 -14.81 -19.25
CA ASP A 185 -14.72 -14.85 -17.85
C ASP A 185 -13.65 -14.37 -16.85
N CYS A 186 -12.69 -13.55 -17.28
CA CYS A 186 -11.65 -12.99 -16.41
C CYS A 186 -12.23 -11.87 -15.52
N TYR A 187 -12.85 -12.26 -14.41
CA TYR A 187 -13.34 -11.32 -13.40
C TYR A 187 -12.18 -10.70 -12.63
N ARG A 188 -11.89 -9.42 -12.92
CA ARG A 188 -10.85 -8.67 -12.23
C ARG A 188 -11.28 -8.14 -10.86
N PHE A 189 -12.58 -7.95 -10.66
CA PHE A 189 -13.16 -7.36 -9.46
C PHE A 189 -14.14 -8.33 -8.80
N ARG A 190 -14.19 -8.30 -7.47
CA ARG A 190 -15.20 -9.02 -6.69
C ARG A 190 -15.74 -8.10 -5.61
N ILE A 191 -17.05 -7.90 -5.58
CA ILE A 191 -17.70 -7.27 -4.42
C ILE A 191 -17.91 -8.36 -3.38
N TYR A 192 -17.33 -8.14 -2.21
CA TYR A 192 -17.46 -9.00 -1.04
C TYR A 192 -18.38 -8.34 -0.03
N SER A 193 -19.43 -9.05 0.38
CA SER A 193 -20.32 -8.61 1.46
C SER A 193 -20.29 -9.64 2.57
N HIS A 194 -20.09 -9.20 3.81
CA HIS A 194 -20.16 -10.04 5.00
C HIS A 194 -21.01 -9.36 6.07
N TYR A 195 -22.12 -9.99 6.48
CA TYR A 195 -23.08 -9.36 7.37
C TYR A 195 -23.81 -10.37 8.26
N GLY A 196 -24.23 -9.93 9.44
CA GLY A 196 -24.85 -10.82 10.43
C GLY A 196 -25.11 -10.14 11.77
N SER A 197 -25.43 -10.96 12.76
CA SER A 197 -25.56 -10.59 14.17
C SER A 197 -24.18 -10.62 14.83
N THR A 198 -23.93 -9.70 15.77
CA THR A 198 -22.70 -9.73 16.57
C THR A 198 -22.65 -10.84 17.60
N GLN A 199 -23.79 -11.46 17.90
CA GLN A 199 -23.88 -12.59 18.83
C GLN A 199 -23.71 -13.94 18.08
N ASP A 200 -24.14 -14.01 16.82
CA ASP A 200 -24.21 -15.26 16.03
C ASP A 200 -23.29 -15.17 14.82
N ILE A 201 -22.01 -14.90 15.06
CA ILE A 201 -21.05 -14.63 13.99
C ILE A 201 -20.84 -15.86 13.09
N GLU A 202 -20.99 -17.07 13.63
CA GLU A 202 -20.90 -18.32 12.88
C GLU A 202 -22.03 -18.46 11.84
N GLU A 203 -23.17 -17.80 12.06
CA GLU A 203 -24.30 -17.75 11.13
C GLU A 203 -24.26 -16.55 10.17
N ALA A 204 -23.18 -15.76 10.21
CA ALA A 204 -23.05 -14.60 9.35
C ALA A 204 -22.99 -15.00 7.87
N VAL A 205 -23.61 -14.16 7.03
CA VAL A 205 -23.74 -14.43 5.60
C VAL A 205 -22.59 -13.76 4.85
N VAL A 206 -21.93 -14.55 4.00
CA VAL A 206 -20.94 -14.07 3.05
C VAL A 206 -21.49 -14.19 1.63
N GLU A 207 -21.32 -13.12 0.85
CA GLU A 207 -21.72 -13.04 -0.55
C GLU A 207 -20.59 -12.52 -1.44
N TYR A 208 -20.52 -13.04 -2.65
CA TYR A 208 -19.62 -12.58 -3.70
C TYR A 208 -20.40 -12.16 -4.95
N ARG A 209 -20.01 -11.05 -5.56
CA ARG A 209 -20.46 -10.61 -6.89
C ARG A 209 -19.24 -10.34 -7.76
N TYR A 210 -19.06 -11.15 -8.80
CA TYR A 210 -17.91 -11.07 -9.69
C TYR A 210 -18.15 -10.10 -10.84
N ILE A 211 -17.20 -9.21 -11.08
CA ILE A 211 -17.34 -8.07 -12.00
C ILE A 211 -16.06 -7.90 -12.82
N ILE A 212 -16.21 -7.53 -14.09
CA ILE A 212 -15.09 -7.44 -15.04
C ILE A 212 -14.44 -6.05 -15.00
N THR A 213 -15.23 -4.98 -14.92
CA THR A 213 -14.74 -3.59 -15.02
C THR A 213 -14.78 -2.87 -13.67
N SER A 214 -13.88 -1.90 -13.48
CA SER A 214 -13.85 -1.06 -12.28
C SER A 214 -15.09 -0.18 -12.15
N ASP A 215 -15.62 0.32 -13.28
CA ASP A 215 -16.79 1.21 -13.29
C ASP A 215 -18.04 0.46 -12.84
N ASP A 216 -18.24 -0.77 -13.34
CA ASP A 216 -19.34 -1.63 -12.90
C ASP A 216 -19.18 -2.03 -11.43
N ALA A 217 -17.94 -2.30 -10.98
CA ALA A 217 -17.67 -2.64 -9.59
C ALA A 217 -18.00 -1.48 -8.65
N LEU A 218 -17.58 -0.26 -8.99
CA LEU A 218 -17.93 0.95 -8.25
C LEU A 218 -19.44 1.21 -8.28
N HIS A 219 -20.11 0.92 -9.39
CA HIS A 219 -21.56 1.10 -9.50
C HIS A 219 -22.33 0.14 -8.57
N VAL A 220 -22.00 -1.15 -8.60
CA VAL A 220 -22.59 -2.17 -7.72
C VAL A 220 -22.27 -1.89 -6.25
N TYR A 221 -21.02 -1.52 -5.94
CA TYR A 221 -20.62 -1.10 -4.61
C TYR A 221 -21.44 0.10 -4.11
N ALA A 222 -21.57 1.16 -4.92
CA ALA A 222 -22.32 2.34 -4.55
C ALA A 222 -23.82 2.04 -4.36
N TYR A 223 -24.38 1.13 -5.16
CA TYR A 223 -25.73 0.63 -4.98
C TYR A 223 -25.89 -0.05 -3.62
N LEU A 224 -25.05 -1.04 -3.29
CA LEU A 224 -25.12 -1.78 -2.02
C LEU A 224 -24.85 -0.89 -0.81
N TYR A 225 -23.89 0.04 -0.94
CA TYR A 225 -23.59 1.05 0.08
C TYR A 225 -24.83 1.90 0.39
N ASN A 226 -25.54 2.38 -0.64
CA ASN A 226 -26.76 3.16 -0.47
C ASN A 226 -27.89 2.31 0.11
N GLU A 227 -27.99 1.03 -0.26
CA GLU A 227 -28.98 0.12 0.31
C GLU A 227 -28.80 -0.05 1.84
N GLN A 228 -27.56 -0.06 2.33
CA GLN A 228 -27.28 -0.12 3.78
C GLN A 228 -27.48 1.22 4.49
N SER A 229 -26.96 2.30 3.92
CA SER A 229 -26.92 3.61 4.58
C SER A 229 -28.26 4.38 4.54
N ARG A 230 -29.16 4.05 3.60
CA ARG A 230 -30.42 4.78 3.38
C ARG A 230 -31.64 3.99 3.87
N PRO A 231 -32.84 4.61 3.89
CA PRO A 231 -34.07 3.88 4.18
C PRO A 231 -34.27 2.71 3.22
N PRO A 232 -34.72 1.54 3.70
CA PRO A 232 -35.23 1.30 5.06
C PRO A 232 -34.18 0.89 6.10
N ARG A 233 -32.94 0.55 5.68
CA ARG A 233 -31.94 -0.03 6.59
C ARG A 233 -31.35 1.01 7.54
N ASN A 234 -30.98 2.19 7.05
CA ASN A 234 -30.41 3.29 7.86
C ASN A 234 -29.31 2.82 8.83
N MET A 235 -28.37 2.03 8.34
CA MET A 235 -27.21 1.61 9.15
C MET A 235 -26.19 2.75 9.23
N ASN A 236 -25.51 2.84 10.37
CA ASN A 236 -24.47 3.84 10.59
C ASN A 236 -23.15 3.33 10.02
N VAL A 237 -22.46 4.18 9.26
CA VAL A 237 -21.10 3.89 8.78
C VAL A 237 -20.14 3.99 9.96
N ILE A 238 -19.26 3.02 10.09
CA ILE A 238 -18.20 2.99 11.10
C ILE A 238 -16.83 2.91 10.46
N TYR A 239 -15.83 3.35 11.21
CA TYR A 239 -14.44 3.41 10.75
C TYR A 239 -13.51 2.51 11.58
N GLN A 240 -14.02 1.96 12.69
CA GLN A 240 -13.34 0.96 13.49
C GLN A 240 -14.02 -0.40 13.29
N PRO A 241 -13.24 -1.47 13.08
CA PRO A 241 -13.80 -2.80 12.89
C PRO A 241 -14.45 -3.31 14.18
N MET A 242 -15.71 -3.73 14.11
CA MET A 242 -16.41 -4.32 15.27
C MET A 242 -15.90 -5.72 15.61
N MET A 243 -15.29 -6.40 14.64
CA MET A 243 -14.89 -7.80 14.72
C MET A 243 -13.65 -8.03 13.86
N ARG A 244 -12.94 -9.13 14.12
CA ARG A 244 -11.82 -9.57 13.30
C ARG A 244 -12.24 -10.47 12.12
N ASN A 245 -13.51 -10.87 12.07
CA ASN A 245 -14.06 -11.72 11.01
C ASN A 245 -14.42 -10.87 9.76
N ILE A 246 -13.40 -10.32 9.13
CA ILE A 246 -13.46 -9.64 7.83
C ILE A 246 -12.63 -10.41 6.81
N SER A 247 -12.57 -9.98 5.54
CA SER A 247 -11.71 -10.67 4.57
C SER A 247 -10.25 -10.67 5.06
N ARG A 248 -9.50 -11.75 4.79
CA ARG A 248 -8.10 -11.90 5.27
C ARG A 248 -7.22 -10.72 4.87
N LYS A 249 -7.40 -10.17 3.66
CA LYS A 249 -6.62 -9.01 3.18
C LYS A 249 -7.08 -7.71 3.85
N PHE A 250 -8.38 -7.56 4.12
CA PHE A 250 -8.85 -6.41 4.88
C PHE A 250 -8.40 -6.47 6.35
N GLN A 251 -8.33 -7.66 6.94
CA GLN A 251 -7.78 -7.84 8.29
C GLN A 251 -6.32 -7.37 8.36
N LYS A 252 -5.48 -7.81 7.39
CA LYS A 252 -4.09 -7.32 7.30
C LYS A 252 -4.01 -5.81 7.16
N MET A 253 -4.86 -5.21 6.32
CA MET A 253 -4.93 -3.75 6.18
C MET A 253 -5.31 -3.08 7.52
N VAL A 254 -6.30 -3.60 8.23
CA VAL A 254 -6.71 -3.07 9.54
C VAL A 254 -5.54 -3.09 10.54
N GLU A 255 -4.75 -4.17 10.54
CA GLU A 255 -3.58 -4.34 11.40
C GLU A 255 -2.42 -3.41 10.97
N GLU A 256 -2.08 -3.38 9.68
CA GLU A 256 -1.00 -2.54 9.11
C GLU A 256 -1.24 -1.04 9.31
N TYR A 257 -2.49 -0.58 9.14
CA TYR A 257 -2.84 0.83 9.27
C TYR A 257 -3.32 1.22 10.68
N GLY A 258 -3.25 0.29 11.66
CA GLY A 258 -3.65 0.55 13.04
C GLY A 258 -5.11 0.99 13.19
N MET A 259 -6.01 0.48 12.34
CA MET A 259 -7.43 0.86 12.35
C MET A 259 -8.19 0.25 13.54
N ASP A 260 -7.70 -0.86 14.08
CA ASP A 260 -8.24 -1.49 15.28
C ASP A 260 -7.59 -0.90 16.53
N THR A 261 -8.24 0.10 17.12
CA THR A 261 -7.79 0.72 18.37
C THR A 261 -8.48 0.12 19.60
N ARG A 262 -9.14 -1.04 19.47
CA ARG A 262 -9.81 -1.67 20.61
C ARG A 262 -8.77 -2.08 21.65
N PRO A 263 -9.04 -1.86 22.95
CA PRO A 263 -8.16 -2.35 23.98
C PRO A 263 -8.08 -3.88 23.90
N LEU A 264 -6.88 -4.43 24.08
CA LEU A 264 -6.69 -5.85 24.30
C LEU A 264 -7.47 -6.26 25.57
N SER A 265 -7.95 -7.50 25.62
CA SER A 265 -8.59 -8.00 26.83
C SER A 265 -7.58 -8.04 27.98
N SER A 266 -8.06 -7.85 29.22
CA SER A 266 -7.19 -7.85 30.40
C SER A 266 -6.32 -9.10 30.47
N SER A 267 -6.88 -10.27 30.16
CA SER A 267 -6.15 -11.53 30.14
C SER A 267 -5.00 -11.56 29.12
N VAL A 268 -5.17 -10.91 27.95
CA VAL A 268 -4.10 -10.81 26.94
C VAL A 268 -3.04 -9.81 27.38
N VAL A 269 -3.46 -8.67 27.96
CA VAL A 269 -2.53 -7.67 28.51
C VAL A 269 -1.69 -8.28 29.63
N GLU A 270 -2.32 -8.95 30.60
CA GLU A 270 -1.66 -9.65 31.71
C GLU A 270 -0.69 -10.72 31.21
N LEU A 271 -1.07 -11.51 30.20
CA LEU A 271 -0.19 -12.50 29.59
C LEU A 271 1.02 -11.83 28.94
N MET A 272 0.81 -10.76 28.16
CA MET A 272 1.90 -10.02 27.51
C MET A 272 2.86 -9.41 28.55
N GLU A 273 2.32 -8.78 29.60
CA GLU A 273 3.12 -8.22 30.69
C GLU A 273 3.91 -9.30 31.42
N HIS A 274 3.31 -10.48 31.65
CA HIS A 274 3.99 -11.59 32.31
C HIS A 274 5.14 -12.13 31.45
N ILE A 275 4.91 -12.38 30.16
CA ILE A 275 5.96 -12.82 29.22
C ILE A 275 7.07 -11.77 29.13
N TRP A 276 6.71 -10.50 29.03
CA TRP A 276 7.68 -9.41 28.97
C TRP A 276 8.53 -9.34 30.24
N LYS A 277 7.89 -9.38 31.41
CA LYS A 277 8.56 -9.33 32.72
C LYS A 277 9.47 -10.53 32.94
N GLU A 278 9.02 -11.73 32.59
CA GLU A 278 9.82 -12.96 32.71
C GLU A 278 11.06 -12.87 31.80
N ALA A 279 10.85 -12.59 30.51
CA ALA A 279 11.94 -12.57 29.55
C ALA A 279 12.95 -11.42 29.81
N THR A 280 12.47 -10.24 30.25
CA THR A 280 13.38 -9.15 30.64
C THR A 280 14.11 -9.47 31.95
N GLY A 281 13.43 -10.06 32.93
CA GLY A 281 14.02 -10.50 34.20
C GLY A 281 15.15 -11.52 33.98
N GLU A 282 14.90 -12.57 33.21
CA GLU A 282 15.90 -13.60 32.88
C GLU A 282 17.14 -13.01 32.19
N ILE A 283 16.96 -12.07 31.27
CA ILE A 283 18.09 -11.40 30.61
C ILE A 283 18.87 -10.55 31.61
N GLU A 284 18.18 -9.75 32.44
CA GLU A 284 18.81 -8.88 33.44
C GLU A 284 19.60 -9.65 34.50
N GLU A 285 19.27 -10.92 34.77
CA GLU A 285 20.11 -11.80 35.60
C GLU A 285 21.42 -12.21 34.90
N VAL A 286 21.42 -12.29 33.58
CA VAL A 286 22.57 -12.71 32.78
C VAL A 286 23.50 -11.53 32.46
N ILE A 287 22.95 -10.37 32.09
CA ILE A 287 23.71 -9.18 31.69
C ILE A 287 23.95 -8.23 32.87
N SER A 288 25.09 -7.54 32.86
CA SER A 288 25.47 -6.58 33.90
C SER A 288 24.95 -5.16 33.63
N SER A 289 24.66 -4.84 32.37
CA SER A 289 24.15 -3.54 31.94
C SER A 289 22.63 -3.59 31.73
N PRO A 290 21.87 -2.53 32.00
CA PRO A 290 20.44 -2.47 31.69
C PRO A 290 20.18 -2.75 30.21
N LEU A 291 19.15 -3.56 29.90
CA LEU A 291 18.83 -3.94 28.52
C LEU A 291 18.59 -2.72 27.62
N GLN A 292 17.98 -1.66 28.17
CA GLN A 292 17.67 -0.41 27.47
C GLN A 292 18.91 0.39 27.06
N SER A 293 20.07 0.11 27.67
CA SER A 293 21.33 0.79 27.34
C SER A 293 22.09 0.14 26.18
N LEU A 294 21.68 -1.07 25.79
CA LEU A 294 22.35 -1.84 24.75
C LEU A 294 21.85 -1.45 23.36
N LYS A 295 22.79 -1.17 22.46
CA LYS A 295 22.51 -0.84 21.07
C LYS A 295 22.48 -2.08 20.20
N LEU A 296 21.66 -2.08 19.15
CA LEU A 296 21.60 -3.16 18.16
C LEU A 296 22.99 -3.49 17.58
N GLU A 297 23.75 -2.46 17.19
CA GLU A 297 25.12 -2.59 16.67
C GLU A 297 26.07 -3.35 17.62
N GLN A 298 25.88 -3.19 18.93
CA GLN A 298 26.69 -3.87 19.95
C GLN A 298 26.33 -5.35 20.05
N ILE A 299 25.05 -5.69 19.89
CA ILE A 299 24.57 -7.07 19.89
C ILE A 299 25.02 -7.77 18.60
N GLU A 300 24.88 -7.13 17.45
CA GLU A 300 25.35 -7.64 16.16
C GLU A 300 26.87 -7.88 16.16
N LYS A 301 27.64 -6.96 16.76
CA LYS A 301 29.08 -7.15 16.94
C LYS A 301 29.39 -8.38 17.79
N ALA A 302 28.65 -8.58 18.89
CA ALA A 302 28.84 -9.74 19.75
C ALA A 302 28.50 -11.06 19.04
N GLU A 303 27.43 -11.08 18.24
CA GLU A 303 27.08 -12.24 17.40
C GLU A 303 28.17 -12.55 16.37
N ALA A 304 28.75 -11.52 15.73
CA ALA A 304 29.88 -11.69 14.82
C ALA A 304 31.11 -12.28 15.54
N ILE A 305 31.37 -11.90 16.79
CA ILE A 305 32.44 -12.48 17.62
C ILE A 305 32.16 -13.95 17.92
N LEU A 306 30.93 -14.32 18.29
CA LEU A 306 30.56 -15.73 18.51
C LEU A 306 30.74 -16.58 17.24
N LEU A 307 30.43 -16.03 16.06
CA LEU A 307 30.67 -16.70 14.79
C LEU A 307 32.18 -16.90 14.52
N LYS A 308 33.01 -15.91 14.86
CA LYS A 308 34.48 -16.06 14.82
C LYS A 308 34.96 -17.13 15.79
N CYS A 309 34.45 -17.17 17.02
CA CYS A 309 34.78 -18.21 18.01
C CYS A 309 34.49 -19.62 17.47
N LYS A 310 33.33 -19.80 16.81
CA LYS A 310 32.92 -21.09 16.23
C LYS A 310 33.90 -21.60 15.17
N ASN A 311 34.48 -20.70 14.39
CA ASN A 311 35.40 -21.03 13.28
C ASN A 311 36.87 -21.01 13.70
N CYS A 312 37.19 -20.67 14.96
CA CYS A 312 38.57 -20.54 15.44
C CYS A 312 39.12 -21.88 15.93
N SER A 313 40.16 -22.40 15.26
CA SER A 313 40.84 -23.65 15.64
C SER A 313 41.92 -23.46 16.71
N ASP A 314 42.47 -22.24 16.86
CA ASP A 314 43.50 -21.91 17.84
C ASP A 314 42.87 -21.54 19.20
N ASN A 315 43.30 -22.24 20.26
CA ASN A 315 42.79 -22.05 21.62
C ASN A 315 43.19 -20.69 22.22
N GLN A 316 44.38 -20.15 21.92
CA GLN A 316 44.80 -18.86 22.46
C GLN A 316 44.02 -17.71 21.82
N GLN A 317 43.81 -17.78 20.50
CA GLN A 317 42.95 -16.84 19.78
C GLN A 317 41.48 -16.94 20.24
N ARG A 318 40.99 -18.15 20.51
CA ARG A 318 39.62 -18.36 20.99
C ARG A 318 39.38 -17.72 22.35
N THR A 319 40.31 -17.86 23.29
CA THR A 319 40.20 -17.19 24.60
C THR A 319 40.12 -15.66 24.45
N GLY A 320 40.94 -15.08 23.56
CA GLY A 320 40.88 -13.66 23.25
C GLY A 320 39.52 -13.22 22.67
N LEU A 321 38.91 -14.02 21.80
CA LEU A 321 37.57 -13.75 21.26
C LEU A 321 36.46 -13.87 22.32
N VAL A 322 36.59 -14.82 23.27
CA VAL A 322 35.65 -14.95 24.41
C VAL A 322 35.72 -13.69 25.30
N ASP A 323 36.93 -13.19 25.57
CA ASP A 323 37.11 -11.93 26.32
C ASP A 323 36.58 -10.71 25.55
N GLU A 324 36.77 -10.67 24.24
CA GLU A 324 36.20 -9.63 23.38
C GLU A 324 34.67 -9.67 23.42
N PHE A 325 34.07 -10.86 23.37
CA PHE A 325 32.62 -11.04 23.50
C PHE A 325 32.10 -10.48 24.83
N TYR A 326 32.73 -10.83 25.96
CA TYR A 326 32.29 -10.35 27.27
C TYR A 326 32.58 -8.86 27.52
N SER A 327 33.54 -8.28 26.79
CA SER A 327 33.75 -6.83 26.77
C SER A 327 32.68 -6.13 25.94
N CYS A 328 32.24 -6.76 24.85
CA CYS A 328 31.18 -6.26 23.97
C CYS A 328 29.80 -6.39 24.60
N LEU A 329 29.48 -7.50 25.26
CA LEU A 329 28.25 -7.71 26.02
C LEU A 329 28.61 -8.08 27.46
N PRO A 330 28.67 -7.09 28.37
CA PRO A 330 28.99 -7.33 29.78
C PRO A 330 27.99 -8.27 30.44
N HIS A 331 28.43 -9.47 30.78
CA HIS A 331 27.67 -10.45 31.56
C HIS A 331 28.02 -10.37 33.05
N ARG A 332 27.07 -10.72 33.92
CA ARG A 332 27.32 -10.79 35.38
C ARG A 332 28.29 -11.91 35.73
N ARG A 333 28.16 -13.03 35.01
CA ARG A 333 29.03 -14.20 35.14
C ARG A 333 29.73 -14.45 33.81
N LYS A 334 31.06 -14.31 33.83
CA LYS A 334 31.91 -14.69 32.69
C LYS A 334 32.27 -16.17 32.84
N HIS A 335 32.09 -16.94 31.77
CA HIS A 335 32.48 -18.35 31.70
C HIS A 335 33.34 -18.56 30.47
N ILE A 336 34.55 -19.07 30.67
CA ILE A 336 35.41 -19.47 29.56
C ILE A 336 35.16 -20.96 29.34
N PRO A 337 34.51 -21.37 28.24
CA PRO A 337 34.12 -22.75 28.03
C PRO A 337 35.33 -23.63 27.74
N LEU A 338 35.31 -24.86 28.26
CA LEU A 338 36.21 -25.92 27.82
C LEU A 338 35.81 -26.41 26.42
N ASP A 339 36.72 -27.06 25.69
CA ASP A 339 36.46 -27.54 24.32
C ASP A 339 35.21 -28.44 24.21
N ILE A 340 34.96 -29.25 25.24
CA ILE A 340 33.80 -30.16 25.31
C ILE A 340 32.48 -29.37 25.44
N GLU A 341 32.50 -28.21 26.09
CA GLU A 341 31.33 -27.37 26.37
C GLU A 341 31.11 -26.28 25.32
N LEU A 342 32.11 -26.03 24.47
CA LEU A 342 32.14 -24.88 23.55
C LEU A 342 30.88 -24.79 22.68
N ARG A 343 30.38 -25.92 22.16
CA ARG A 343 29.18 -25.93 21.31
C ARG A 343 27.93 -25.51 22.08
N ALA A 344 27.75 -26.02 23.30
CA ALA A 344 26.62 -25.68 24.14
C ALA A 344 26.67 -24.22 24.58
N TRP A 345 27.86 -23.75 24.98
CA TRP A 345 28.08 -22.35 25.33
C TRP A 345 27.80 -21.41 24.15
N LEU A 346 28.31 -21.73 22.95
CA LEU A 346 28.05 -20.93 21.74
C LEU A 346 26.56 -20.84 21.43
N SER A 347 25.84 -21.97 21.46
CA SER A 347 24.39 -21.99 21.24
C SER A 347 23.69 -21.08 22.24
N GLN A 348 23.97 -21.26 23.54
CA GLN A 348 23.35 -20.47 24.59
C GLN A 348 23.61 -18.96 24.42
N LYS A 349 24.85 -18.57 24.06
CA LYS A 349 25.19 -17.15 23.83
C LYS A 349 24.55 -16.58 22.58
N GLN A 350 24.40 -17.39 21.53
CA GLN A 350 23.66 -16.98 20.32
C GLN A 350 22.17 -16.79 20.63
N ASP A 351 21.55 -17.71 21.38
CA ASP A 351 20.15 -17.61 21.78
C ASP A 351 19.90 -16.33 22.58
N ILE A 352 20.79 -16.01 23.53
CA ILE A 352 20.73 -14.74 24.29
C ILE A 352 20.79 -13.54 23.34
N CYS A 353 21.72 -13.52 22.38
CA CYS A 353 21.83 -12.41 21.42
C CYS A 353 20.54 -12.25 20.60
N GLN A 354 19.96 -13.36 20.12
CA GLN A 354 18.72 -13.35 19.32
C GLN A 354 17.52 -12.82 20.09
N VAL A 355 17.41 -13.19 21.37
CA VAL A 355 16.38 -12.64 22.26
C VAL A 355 16.59 -11.12 22.42
N MET A 356 17.84 -10.68 22.67
CA MET A 356 18.14 -9.24 22.84
C MET A 356 17.92 -8.42 21.56
N VAL A 357 18.19 -8.97 20.38
CA VAL A 357 17.81 -8.36 19.08
C VAL A 357 16.30 -8.18 19.02
N SER A 358 15.53 -9.22 19.38
CA SER A 358 14.07 -9.15 19.36
C SER A 358 13.53 -8.03 20.26
N PHE A 359 14.12 -7.83 21.43
CA PHE A 359 13.75 -6.72 22.34
C PHE A 359 14.11 -5.34 21.79
N THR A 360 15.28 -5.19 21.16
CA THR A 360 15.75 -3.88 20.65
C THR A 360 15.00 -3.44 19.40
N VAL A 361 14.56 -4.38 18.55
CA VAL A 361 13.76 -4.10 17.34
C VAL A 361 12.32 -3.70 17.67
N ILE A 362 11.74 -4.22 18.75
CA ILE A 362 10.37 -3.87 19.18
C ILE A 362 10.31 -2.48 19.83
N ALA A 363 11.43 -1.98 20.37
CA ALA A 363 11.49 -0.68 21.05
C ALA A 363 11.70 0.53 20.11
N THR A 364 12.02 0.28 18.83
CA THR A 364 12.15 1.28 17.76
C THR A 364 10.95 1.24 16.83
#